data_AF-A0A925D1D2-F1
#
_entry.id   AF-A0A925D1D2-F1
#
_cell.length_a   1.000
_cell.length_b   1.000
_cell.length_c   1.000
_cell.angle_alpha   90.00
_cell.angle_beta   90.00
_cell.angle_gamma   90.00
#
_symmetry.space_group_name_H-M   'P 1'
#
loop_
_entity.id
_entity.type
_entity.pdbx_description
1 polymer ?
#
loop_
_entity_poly.entity_id
_entity_poly.type
_entity_poly.pdbx_seq_one_letter_code
_entity_poly.pdbx_strand_id
1 'polypeptide(L)'
;RHTGAKPRTSDLKDVARSVRQALGAAGVSSAQSQEDRWDVLRLDAGPSLGAKPPAAANHAELLKETVELARLATLAAALSQGEAGIPVFDELLVPNTPTEPEEKDALAEGTGPAPARPRPLSNREKQQLEQMIATLRAFSQHQPLGRTNSLRALGRIAPQVPDLTYEQATAMSRYLLAEKSQPEQQDIQGLMPHFKAWKQLRLALADEVEGTKLPAGQVQELVNGLLGDGALSGSESLRRALLLSVQRDIGSGTSNSGDASSVQSAAEQLAESYRTRARLAGVSSAEVSAAQSPGQVLELLVQVPAKAGGEAGIAEQLEAARFLGTSDLRKTVLLQRLVIRAAVERITTLRPRQAEAAALVLSSLETADANAENLLIQLYHGEAATLKLGMLYGAN
;
A
#
# COMPACT_ATOMS: atom_id res chain seq x y z
N ARG A 1 -7.99 42.70 18.68
CA ARG A 1 -8.21 41.59 19.64
C ARG A 1 -8.69 40.40 18.84
N HIS A 2 -7.78 39.51 18.43
CA HIS A 2 -8.16 38.31 17.68
C HIS A 2 -8.78 37.29 18.64
N THR A 3 -9.91 36.74 18.22
CA THR A 3 -10.65 35.65 18.88
C THR A 3 -9.74 34.45 19.03
N GLY A 4 -9.45 34.04 20.27
CA GLY A 4 -8.52 32.94 20.57
C GLY A 4 -8.92 31.64 19.89
N ALA A 5 -7.94 30.97 19.27
CA ALA A 5 -8.12 29.65 18.67
C ALA A 5 -8.48 28.64 19.78
N LYS A 6 -9.70 28.11 19.74
CA LYS A 6 -10.11 27.02 20.64
C LYS A 6 -9.50 25.71 20.15
N PRO A 7 -8.79 24.96 21.01
CA PRO A 7 -8.31 23.64 20.64
C PRO A 7 -9.50 22.72 20.32
N ARG A 8 -9.37 21.95 19.23
CA ARG A 8 -10.42 21.04 18.74
C ARG A 8 -10.59 19.80 19.63
N THR A 9 -9.56 19.44 20.39
CA THR A 9 -9.57 18.32 21.33
C THR A 9 -8.85 18.70 22.62
N SER A 10 -9.04 17.89 23.68
CA SER A 10 -8.28 17.99 24.93
C SER A 10 -6.89 17.34 24.85
N ASP A 11 -6.47 16.88 23.66
CA ASP A 11 -5.13 16.35 23.45
C ASP A 11 -4.10 17.48 23.63
N LEU A 12 -3.08 17.21 24.44
CA LEU A 12 -1.95 18.09 24.69
C LEU A 12 -1.30 18.58 23.38
N LYS A 13 -1.34 17.76 22.32
CA LYS A 13 -0.86 18.10 20.97
C LYS A 13 -1.67 19.22 20.32
N ASP A 14 -3.00 19.15 20.40
CA ASP A 14 -3.90 20.15 19.83
C ASP A 14 -3.92 21.43 20.67
N VAL A 15 -3.73 21.33 21.98
CA VAL A 15 -3.58 22.48 22.88
C VAL A 15 -2.28 23.21 22.59
N ALA A 16 -1.13 22.51 22.52
CA ALA A 16 0.16 23.15 22.22
C ALA A 16 0.19 23.79 20.82
N ARG A 17 -0.44 23.14 19.83
CA ARG A 17 -0.58 23.68 18.47
C ARG A 17 -1.52 24.88 18.42
N SER A 18 -2.67 24.83 19.12
CA SER A 18 -3.63 25.94 19.19
C SER A 18 -3.09 27.12 19.99
N VAL A 19 -2.30 26.89 21.03
CA VAL A 19 -1.62 27.94 21.78
C VAL A 19 -0.58 28.64 20.89
N ARG A 20 0.22 27.88 20.11
CA ARG A 20 1.13 28.45 19.11
C ARG A 20 0.39 29.29 18.06
N GLN A 21 -0.71 28.77 17.50
CA GLN A 21 -1.53 29.51 16.55
C GLN A 21 -2.19 30.76 17.17
N ALA A 22 -2.68 30.68 18.41
CA ALA A 22 -3.33 31.79 19.12
C ALA A 22 -2.36 32.90 19.54
N LEU A 23 -1.08 32.56 19.76
CA LEU A 23 0.00 33.52 20.03
C LEU A 23 0.50 34.23 18.75
N GLY A 24 -0.11 33.98 17.58
CA GLY A 24 0.27 34.62 16.32
C GLY A 24 1.39 33.89 15.56
N ALA A 25 1.77 32.68 15.97
CA ALA A 25 2.79 31.88 15.27
C ALA A 25 2.24 31.13 14.03
N ALA A 26 1.08 31.53 13.51
CA ALA A 26 0.47 30.93 12.31
C ALA A 26 1.06 31.46 10.99
N GLY A 27 2.17 32.21 11.03
CA GLY A 27 2.96 32.54 9.85
C GLY A 27 4.44 32.46 10.17
N VAL A 28 5.08 31.33 9.85
CA VAL A 28 6.50 31.13 9.42
C VAL A 28 7.64 31.84 10.20
N SER A 29 7.38 32.59 11.28
CA SER A 29 8.34 33.59 11.81
C SER A 29 8.78 33.39 13.26
N SER A 30 8.40 32.29 13.93
CA SER A 30 8.82 32.06 15.32
C SER A 30 10.13 31.31 15.48
N ALA A 31 10.59 30.57 14.47
CA ALA A 31 11.93 30.00 14.46
C ALA A 31 12.85 30.95 13.69
N GLN A 32 13.33 31.99 14.36
CA GLN A 32 14.18 33.00 13.70
C GLN A 32 15.59 32.47 13.47
N SER A 33 16.06 31.57 14.35
CA SER A 33 17.37 30.93 14.25
C SER A 33 17.28 29.49 13.74
N GLN A 34 18.44 28.94 13.38
CA GLN A 34 18.59 27.52 13.06
C GLN A 34 18.36 26.64 14.31
N GLU A 35 18.72 27.13 15.49
CA GLU A 35 18.56 26.42 16.76
C GLU A 35 17.09 26.24 17.12
N ASP A 36 16.28 27.31 16.97
CA ASP A 36 14.83 27.25 17.17
C ASP A 36 14.17 26.19 16.27
N ARG A 37 14.64 26.05 15.02
CA ARG A 37 14.10 25.05 14.08
C ARG A 37 14.43 23.61 14.51
N TRP A 38 15.63 23.38 15.03
CA TRP A 38 15.98 22.10 15.63
C TRP A 38 15.13 21.78 16.86
N ASP A 39 14.82 22.79 17.69
CA ASP A 39 13.93 22.62 18.84
C ASP A 39 12.49 22.27 18.44
N VAL A 40 11.96 22.95 17.41
CA VAL A 40 10.65 22.60 16.84
C VAL A 40 10.64 21.15 16.36
N LEU A 41 11.66 20.73 15.63
CA LEU A 41 11.77 19.34 15.16
C LEU A 41 11.88 18.34 16.32
N ARG A 42 12.67 18.63 17.37
CA ARG A 42 12.79 17.76 18.56
C ARG A 42 11.45 17.58 19.27
N LEU A 43 10.69 18.67 19.43
CA LEU A 43 9.37 18.64 20.07
C LEU A 43 8.39 17.79 19.27
N ASP A 44 8.40 17.92 17.94
CA ASP A 44 7.50 17.17 17.06
C ASP A 44 7.93 15.69 16.91
N ALA A 45 9.24 15.40 16.94
CA ALA A 45 9.80 14.05 16.82
C ALA A 45 9.69 13.21 18.11
N GLY A 46 9.73 13.83 19.29
CA GLY A 46 9.74 13.16 20.58
C GLY A 46 8.64 12.09 20.74
N PRO A 47 7.36 12.41 20.45
CA PRO A 47 6.27 11.43 20.52
C PRO A 47 6.47 10.23 19.59
N SER A 48 6.92 10.45 18.35
CA SER A 48 7.10 9.38 17.35
C SER A 48 8.31 8.49 17.65
N LEU A 49 9.38 9.06 18.19
CA LEU A 49 10.58 8.30 18.57
C LEU A 49 10.43 7.52 19.88
N GLY A 50 9.54 7.97 20.77
CA GLY A 50 9.23 7.30 22.04
C GLY A 50 8.09 6.28 21.96
N ALA A 51 7.31 6.27 20.88
CA ALA A 51 6.21 5.34 20.68
C ALA A 51 6.72 3.94 20.33
N LYS A 52 6.09 2.92 20.92
CA LYS A 52 6.25 1.53 20.46
C LYS A 52 5.56 1.41 19.09
N PRO A 53 6.16 0.72 18.09
CA PRO A 53 5.49 0.51 16.82
C PRO A 53 4.10 -0.13 17.05
N PRO A 54 3.08 0.28 16.26
CA PRO A 54 1.78 -0.34 16.24
C PRO A 54 1.92 -1.86 16.06
N ALA A 55 0.96 -2.61 16.61
CA ALA A 55 0.94 -4.06 16.45
C ALA A 55 0.98 -4.44 14.97
N ALA A 56 1.73 -5.49 14.62
CA ALA A 56 1.90 -5.95 13.24
C ALA A 56 0.59 -6.15 12.48
N ALA A 57 -0.50 -6.46 13.20
CA ALA A 57 -1.83 -6.64 12.64
C ALA A 57 -2.48 -5.36 12.08
N ASN A 58 -2.00 -4.15 12.42
CA ASN A 58 -2.56 -2.88 11.95
C ASN A 58 -1.63 -2.16 10.94
N HIS A 59 -1.55 -2.70 9.73
CA HIS A 59 -0.66 -2.19 8.67
C HIS A 59 -0.91 -0.73 8.28
N ALA A 60 -2.17 -0.27 8.27
CA ALA A 60 -2.51 1.09 7.86
C ALA A 60 -2.01 2.14 8.87
N GLU A 61 -2.15 1.86 10.17
CA GLU A 61 -1.61 2.72 11.22
C GLU A 61 -0.08 2.74 11.21
N LEU A 62 0.55 1.57 11.06
CA LEU A 62 2.00 1.45 10.94
C LEU A 62 2.55 2.24 9.73
N LEU A 63 1.89 2.16 8.57
CA LEU A 63 2.27 2.92 7.37
C LEU A 63 2.12 4.43 7.57
N LYS A 64 1.01 4.86 8.19
CA LYS A 64 0.79 6.26 8.51
C LYS A 64 1.89 6.82 9.41
N GLU A 65 2.28 6.08 10.45
CA GLU A 65 3.38 6.49 11.32
C GLU A 65 4.74 6.45 10.61
N THR A 66 4.95 5.47 9.73
CA THR A 66 6.17 5.38 8.91
C THR A 66 6.31 6.59 7.98
N VAL A 67 5.22 7.02 7.35
CA VAL A 67 5.19 8.23 6.52
C VAL A 67 5.48 9.47 7.35
N GLU A 68 4.92 9.57 8.56
CA GLU A 68 5.20 10.71 9.45
C GLU A 68 6.67 10.74 9.90
N LEU A 69 7.25 9.58 10.25
CA LEU A 69 8.68 9.47 10.53
C LEU A 69 9.51 9.87 9.32
N ALA A 70 9.09 9.48 8.11
CA ALA A 70 9.79 9.88 6.89
C ALA A 70 9.71 11.39 6.65
N ARG A 71 8.57 12.01 6.92
CA ARG A 71 8.41 13.47 6.85
C ARG A 71 9.36 14.16 7.83
N LEU A 72 9.37 13.73 9.10
CA LEU A 72 10.26 14.27 10.14
C LEU A 72 11.74 14.07 9.81
N ALA A 73 12.13 12.90 9.29
CA ALA A 73 13.49 12.64 8.85
C ALA A 73 13.89 13.53 7.65
N THR A 74 12.94 13.88 6.78
CA THR A 74 13.17 14.83 5.68
C THR A 74 13.37 16.25 6.20
N LEU A 75 12.62 16.67 7.22
CA LEU A 75 12.87 17.94 7.92
C LEU A 75 14.27 17.97 8.56
N ALA A 76 14.69 16.88 9.20
CA ALA A 76 16.04 16.75 9.75
C ALA A 76 17.12 16.85 8.66
N ALA A 77 16.88 16.23 7.50
CA ALA A 77 17.77 16.29 6.35
C ALA A 77 17.87 17.71 5.76
N ALA A 78 16.77 18.48 5.78
CA ALA A 78 16.79 19.88 5.37
C ALA A 78 17.65 20.73 6.33
N LEU A 79 17.42 20.62 7.64
CA LEU A 79 18.18 21.40 8.63
C LEU A 79 19.67 21.06 8.67
N SER A 80 20.05 19.82 8.32
CA SER A 80 21.46 19.43 8.24
C SER A 80 22.22 20.08 7.08
N GLN A 81 21.52 20.66 6.08
CA GLN A 81 22.13 21.48 5.03
C GLN A 81 22.44 22.93 5.46
N GLY A 82 22.14 23.30 6.71
CA GLY A 82 22.33 24.68 7.18
C GLY A 82 21.37 25.66 6.51
N GLU A 83 21.84 26.87 6.22
CA GLU A 83 21.03 27.94 5.62
C GLU A 83 20.38 27.54 4.29
N ALA A 84 21.06 26.72 3.49
CA ALA A 84 20.55 26.27 2.18
C ALA A 84 19.30 25.38 2.29
N GLY A 85 19.10 24.70 3.43
CA GLY A 85 17.94 23.83 3.64
C GLY A 85 16.77 24.48 4.37
N ILE A 86 16.94 25.69 4.90
CA ILE A 86 15.89 26.41 5.65
C ILE A 86 14.59 26.59 4.83
N PRO A 87 14.64 27.02 3.55
CA PRO A 87 13.41 27.19 2.76
C PRO A 87 12.61 25.89 2.61
N VAL A 88 13.31 24.76 2.40
CA VAL A 88 12.68 23.44 2.27
C VAL A 88 12.10 22.99 3.61
N PHE A 89 12.80 23.26 4.73
CA PHE A 89 12.26 22.98 6.06
C PHE A 89 10.97 23.77 6.32
N ASP A 90 10.98 25.08 6.06
CA ASP A 90 9.83 25.96 6.32
C ASP A 90 8.63 25.59 5.42
N GLU A 91 8.88 25.17 4.17
CA GLU A 91 7.85 24.63 3.26
C GLU A 91 7.22 23.33 3.79
N LEU A 92 8.03 22.37 4.23
CA LEU A 92 7.59 21.06 4.71
C LEU A 92 7.00 21.09 6.14
N LEU A 93 7.26 22.16 6.90
CA LEU A 93 6.73 22.34 8.25
C LEU A 93 5.23 22.63 8.23
N VAL A 94 4.75 23.30 7.17
CA VAL A 94 3.32 23.46 6.93
C VAL A 94 2.81 22.13 6.42
N PRO A 95 1.97 21.39 7.17
CA PRO A 95 1.38 20.18 6.65
C PRO A 95 0.55 20.57 5.44
N ASN A 96 1.05 20.26 4.24
CA ASN A 96 0.24 20.24 3.04
C ASN A 96 -0.87 19.25 3.32
N THR A 97 -2.03 19.78 3.71
CA THR A 97 -3.26 19.01 3.73
C THR A 97 -3.40 18.57 2.28
N PRO A 98 -3.46 17.28 1.97
CA PRO A 98 -3.80 16.87 0.63
C PRO A 98 -5.14 17.55 0.35
N THR A 99 -5.14 18.53 -0.56
CA THR A 99 -6.34 18.78 -1.35
C THR A 99 -6.65 17.41 -1.92
N GLU A 100 -7.65 16.75 -1.35
CA GLU A 100 -8.37 15.70 -2.07
C GLU A 100 -8.53 16.23 -3.49
N PRO A 101 -8.14 15.47 -4.52
CA PRO A 101 -8.28 15.96 -5.88
C PRO A 101 -9.72 16.43 -6.02
N GLU A 102 -9.92 17.73 -6.27
CA GLU A 102 -11.23 18.21 -6.66
C GLU A 102 -11.62 17.34 -7.85
N GLU A 103 -12.60 16.46 -7.65
CA GLU A 103 -13.34 15.79 -8.72
C GLU A 103 -14.04 16.89 -9.53
N LYS A 104 -13.27 17.59 -10.37
CA LYS A 104 -13.76 18.50 -11.38
C LYS A 104 -13.52 17.87 -12.74
N ASP A 105 -14.64 17.48 -13.31
CA ASP A 105 -14.90 17.36 -14.74
C ASP A 105 -14.11 16.28 -15.50
N ALA A 106 -14.58 15.04 -15.38
CA ALA A 106 -14.56 14.11 -16.50
C ALA A 106 -15.79 13.18 -16.49
N LEU A 107 -16.78 13.59 -17.29
CA LEU A 107 -17.77 12.77 -17.98
C LEU A 107 -18.84 12.05 -17.14
N ALA A 108 -20.05 12.63 -17.22
CA ALA A 108 -21.31 11.98 -16.94
C ALA A 108 -21.50 10.75 -17.84
N GLU A 109 -21.31 9.54 -17.29
CA GLU A 109 -21.99 8.33 -17.74
C GLU A 109 -22.52 7.55 -16.52
N GLY A 110 -23.86 7.48 -16.42
CA GLY A 110 -24.59 6.45 -15.68
C GLY A 110 -24.38 6.36 -14.17
N THR A 111 -25.13 7.16 -13.41
CA THR A 111 -25.40 6.92 -11.98
C THR A 111 -26.16 5.60 -11.79
N GLY A 112 -25.43 4.49 -11.75
CA GLY A 112 -25.90 3.24 -11.16
C GLY A 112 -25.87 3.34 -9.64
N PRO A 113 -26.82 2.73 -8.91
CA PRO A 113 -26.80 2.72 -7.45
C PRO A 113 -25.51 2.07 -6.95
N ALA A 114 -24.85 2.70 -5.98
CA ALA A 114 -23.65 2.19 -5.33
C ALA A 114 -23.86 0.71 -4.90
N PRO A 115 -22.87 -0.18 -5.11
CA PRO A 115 -23.02 -1.58 -4.76
C PRO A 115 -23.23 -1.71 -3.24
N ALA A 116 -24.38 -2.26 -2.86
CA ALA A 116 -24.73 -2.50 -1.46
C ALA A 116 -23.67 -3.41 -0.82
N ARG A 117 -23.19 -3.04 0.37
CA ARG A 117 -22.26 -3.86 1.14
C ARG A 117 -22.87 -5.26 1.38
N PRO A 118 -22.11 -6.35 1.23
CA PRO A 118 -22.63 -7.70 1.45
C PRO A 118 -23.14 -7.82 2.88
N ARG A 119 -24.41 -8.21 3.02
CA ARG A 119 -25.07 -8.41 4.31
C ARG A 119 -24.85 -9.87 4.74
N PRO A 120 -24.64 -10.15 6.04
CA PRO A 120 -24.68 -11.52 6.52
C PRO A 120 -26.02 -12.18 6.18
N LEU A 121 -25.96 -13.33 5.51
CA LEU A 121 -27.14 -14.10 5.11
C LEU A 121 -27.91 -14.64 6.32
N SER A 122 -29.24 -14.55 6.26
CA SER A 122 -30.14 -15.25 7.17
C SER A 122 -30.02 -16.77 7.01
N ASN A 123 -30.39 -17.53 8.05
CA ASN A 123 -30.33 -19.00 8.01
C ASN A 123 -31.19 -19.59 6.87
N ARG A 124 -32.30 -18.94 6.52
CA ARG A 124 -33.16 -19.35 5.41
C ARG A 124 -32.46 -19.15 4.06
N GLU A 125 -31.77 -18.03 3.87
CA GLU A 125 -30.98 -17.77 2.65
C GLU A 125 -29.79 -18.72 2.55
N LYS A 126 -29.13 -19.06 3.66
CA LYS A 126 -28.06 -20.08 3.68
C LYS A 126 -28.57 -21.45 3.26
N GLN A 127 -29.73 -21.87 3.78
CA GLN A 127 -30.36 -23.15 3.38
C GLN A 127 -30.76 -23.13 1.91
N GLN A 128 -31.30 -22.02 1.42
CA GLN A 128 -31.67 -21.87 0.01
C GLN A 128 -30.43 -21.91 -0.90
N LEU A 129 -29.35 -21.21 -0.51
CA LEU A 129 -28.05 -21.26 -1.19
C LEU A 129 -27.53 -22.69 -1.28
N GLU A 130 -27.51 -23.42 -0.16
CA GLU A 130 -27.05 -24.81 -0.14
C GLU A 130 -27.93 -25.73 -0.98
N GLN A 131 -29.26 -25.52 -0.99
CA GLN A 131 -30.17 -26.29 -1.86
C GLN A 131 -29.89 -26.03 -3.36
N MET A 132 -29.64 -24.78 -3.74
CA MET A 132 -29.28 -24.43 -5.11
C MET A 132 -27.94 -25.06 -5.50
N ILE A 133 -26.92 -24.97 -4.65
CA ILE A 133 -25.62 -25.59 -4.88
C ILE A 133 -25.73 -27.12 -4.91
N ALA A 134 -26.55 -27.75 -4.06
CA ALA A 134 -26.79 -29.18 -4.08
C ALA A 134 -27.40 -29.65 -5.42
N THR A 135 -28.32 -28.85 -5.98
CA THR A 135 -28.89 -29.12 -7.32
C THR A 135 -27.81 -29.08 -8.40
N LEU A 136 -26.89 -28.10 -8.33
CA LEU A 136 -25.76 -27.99 -9.26
C LEU A 136 -24.70 -29.08 -9.04
N ARG A 137 -24.46 -29.50 -7.79
CA ARG A 137 -23.56 -30.60 -7.42
C ARG A 137 -24.07 -31.93 -8.00
N ALA A 138 -25.38 -32.17 -7.96
CA ALA A 138 -26.04 -33.35 -8.49
C ALA A 138 -26.62 -33.15 -9.91
N PHE A 139 -25.99 -32.30 -10.74
CA PHE A 139 -26.55 -31.87 -12.03
C PHE A 139 -26.93 -33.02 -12.99
N SER A 140 -26.29 -34.18 -12.90
CA SER A 140 -26.63 -35.36 -13.71
C SER A 140 -28.00 -35.97 -13.37
N GLN A 141 -28.52 -35.70 -12.17
CA GLN A 141 -29.79 -36.24 -11.67
C GLN A 141 -30.98 -35.28 -11.88
N HIS A 142 -30.71 -34.05 -12.31
CA HIS A 142 -31.72 -33.01 -12.48
C HIS A 142 -31.95 -32.65 -13.96
N GLN A 143 -33.20 -32.34 -14.29
CA GLN A 143 -33.56 -31.87 -15.63
C GLN A 143 -32.93 -30.50 -15.93
N PRO A 144 -32.56 -30.21 -17.20
CA PRO A 144 -31.91 -28.95 -17.59
C PRO A 144 -32.59 -27.70 -17.04
N LEU A 145 -33.92 -27.64 -17.12
CA LEU A 145 -34.71 -26.50 -16.65
C LEU A 145 -34.56 -26.25 -15.14
N GLY A 146 -34.46 -27.32 -14.34
CA GLY A 146 -34.21 -27.20 -12.90
C GLY A 146 -32.82 -26.63 -12.59
N ARG A 147 -31.80 -27.05 -13.34
CA ARG A 147 -30.42 -26.57 -13.19
C ARG A 147 -30.28 -25.09 -13.54
N THR A 148 -30.82 -24.70 -14.70
CA THR A 148 -30.81 -23.30 -15.15
C THR A 148 -31.59 -22.40 -14.19
N ASN A 149 -32.72 -22.88 -13.63
CA ASN A 149 -33.48 -22.12 -12.64
C ASN A 149 -32.69 -21.93 -11.34
N SER A 150 -31.99 -22.95 -10.85
CA SER A 150 -31.11 -22.82 -9.68
C SER A 150 -29.97 -21.84 -9.94
N LEU A 151 -29.32 -21.91 -11.11
CA LEU A 151 -28.26 -20.97 -11.48
C LEU A 151 -28.78 -19.53 -11.61
N ARG A 152 -29.95 -19.34 -12.22
CA ARG A 152 -30.59 -18.02 -12.33
C ARG A 152 -30.96 -17.46 -10.96
N ALA A 153 -31.45 -18.30 -10.06
CA ALA A 153 -31.74 -17.91 -8.69
C ALA A 153 -30.45 -17.51 -7.93
N LEU A 154 -29.35 -18.25 -8.12
CA LEU A 154 -28.02 -17.85 -7.62
C LEU A 154 -27.58 -16.51 -8.19
N GLY A 155 -27.72 -16.28 -9.50
CA GLY A 155 -27.33 -15.01 -10.13
C GLY A 155 -28.09 -13.80 -9.56
N ARG A 156 -29.34 -13.97 -9.16
CA ARG A 156 -30.14 -12.90 -8.51
C ARG A 156 -29.62 -12.53 -7.12
N ILE A 157 -29.12 -13.51 -6.36
CA ILE A 157 -28.63 -13.27 -4.99
C ILE A 157 -27.12 -13.01 -4.93
N ALA A 158 -26.37 -13.38 -5.97
CA ALA A 158 -24.91 -13.28 -6.01
C ALA A 158 -24.34 -11.91 -5.64
N PRO A 159 -24.93 -10.77 -6.04
CA PRO A 159 -24.43 -9.45 -5.64
C PRO A 159 -24.56 -9.16 -4.13
N GLN A 160 -25.45 -9.86 -3.43
CA GLN A 160 -25.78 -9.62 -2.01
C GLN A 160 -25.14 -10.67 -1.07
N VAL A 161 -24.79 -11.82 -1.63
CA VAL A 161 -24.23 -12.97 -0.92
C VAL A 161 -22.72 -12.79 -0.80
N PRO A 162 -22.13 -12.99 0.40
CA PRO A 162 -20.69 -13.09 0.55
C PRO A 162 -20.14 -14.21 -0.33
N ASP A 163 -18.83 -14.20 -0.59
CA ASP A 163 -18.20 -15.19 -1.46
C ASP A 163 -18.54 -16.64 -1.06
N LEU A 164 -18.60 -17.53 -2.04
CA LEU A 164 -18.90 -18.95 -1.82
C LEU A 164 -17.79 -19.61 -1.00
N THR A 165 -18.06 -20.75 -0.36
CA THR A 165 -16.95 -21.60 0.07
C THR A 165 -16.28 -22.21 -1.16
N TYR A 166 -15.00 -22.55 -1.06
CA TYR A 166 -14.29 -23.18 -2.19
C TYR A 166 -14.97 -24.48 -2.63
N GLU A 167 -15.50 -25.29 -1.71
CA GLU A 167 -16.25 -26.51 -2.05
C GLU A 167 -17.52 -26.22 -2.88
N GLN A 168 -18.29 -25.19 -2.50
CA GLN A 168 -19.48 -24.76 -3.23
C GLN A 168 -19.10 -24.22 -4.62
N ALA A 169 -18.03 -23.42 -4.69
CA ALA A 169 -17.47 -22.91 -5.92
C ALA A 169 -17.01 -24.03 -6.86
N THR A 170 -16.37 -25.10 -6.37
CA THR A 170 -15.98 -26.27 -7.14
C THR A 170 -17.18 -27.05 -7.68
N ALA A 171 -18.23 -27.22 -6.87
CA ALA A 171 -19.47 -27.85 -7.35
C ALA A 171 -20.09 -27.06 -8.52
N MET A 172 -20.09 -25.72 -8.40
CA MET A 172 -20.58 -24.84 -9.44
C MET A 172 -19.68 -24.84 -10.68
N SER A 173 -18.35 -24.78 -10.53
CA SER A 173 -17.41 -24.77 -11.66
C SER A 173 -17.51 -26.06 -12.49
N ARG A 174 -17.66 -27.22 -11.83
CA ARG A 174 -17.90 -28.51 -12.50
C ARG A 174 -19.19 -28.52 -13.31
N TYR A 175 -20.28 -27.96 -12.79
CA TYR A 175 -21.49 -27.80 -13.57
C TYR A 175 -21.27 -26.86 -14.76
N LEU A 176 -20.65 -25.69 -14.56
CA LEU A 176 -20.39 -24.73 -15.63
C LEU A 176 -19.54 -25.33 -16.75
N LEU A 177 -18.57 -26.18 -16.42
CA LEU A 177 -17.64 -26.83 -17.36
C LEU A 177 -18.10 -28.20 -17.87
N ALA A 178 -19.28 -28.69 -17.49
CA ALA A 178 -19.84 -29.94 -18.00
C ALA A 178 -20.44 -29.76 -19.41
N GLU A 179 -20.46 -30.85 -20.20
CA GLU A 179 -21.15 -30.88 -21.50
C GLU A 179 -22.67 -30.70 -21.31
N LYS A 180 -23.25 -29.77 -22.08
CA LYS A 180 -24.67 -29.38 -21.99
C LYS A 180 -25.25 -29.17 -23.38
N SER A 181 -26.57 -29.10 -23.45
CA SER A 181 -27.26 -28.70 -24.67
C SER A 181 -26.94 -27.23 -25.00
N GLN A 182 -26.88 -26.89 -26.29
CA GLN A 182 -26.66 -25.52 -26.76
C GLN A 182 -27.61 -24.47 -26.12
N PRO A 183 -28.93 -24.70 -25.99
CA PRO A 183 -29.81 -23.73 -25.36
C PRO A 183 -29.49 -23.53 -23.87
N GLU A 184 -29.16 -24.61 -23.14
CA GLU A 184 -28.74 -24.50 -21.75
C GLU A 184 -27.43 -23.71 -21.61
N GLN A 185 -26.48 -23.93 -22.52
CA GLN A 185 -25.21 -23.21 -22.51
C GLN A 185 -25.40 -21.70 -22.76
N GLN A 186 -26.28 -21.31 -23.70
CA GLN A 186 -26.60 -19.91 -23.98
C GLN A 186 -27.26 -19.22 -22.77
N ASP A 187 -28.19 -19.91 -22.10
CA ASP A 187 -28.81 -19.40 -20.87
C ASP A 187 -27.77 -19.15 -19.76
N ILE A 188 -26.79 -20.04 -19.61
CA ILE A 188 -25.71 -19.93 -18.62
C ILE A 188 -24.81 -18.72 -18.93
N GLN A 189 -24.46 -18.52 -20.20
CA GLN A 189 -23.58 -17.41 -20.62
C GLN A 189 -24.16 -16.04 -20.22
N GLY A 190 -25.47 -15.85 -20.39
CA GLY A 190 -26.16 -14.63 -19.97
C GLY A 190 -26.12 -14.37 -18.45
N LEU A 191 -25.78 -15.37 -17.64
CA LEU A 191 -25.72 -15.26 -16.18
C LEU A 191 -24.32 -14.99 -15.63
N MET A 192 -23.25 -15.22 -16.42
CA MET A 192 -21.86 -15.10 -15.96
C MET A 192 -21.50 -13.75 -15.33
N PRO A 193 -21.95 -12.60 -15.88
CA PRO A 193 -21.64 -11.29 -15.29
C PRO A 193 -22.13 -11.11 -13.84
N HIS A 194 -23.16 -11.87 -13.41
CA HIS A 194 -23.68 -11.80 -12.05
C HIS A 194 -22.74 -12.44 -11.01
N PHE A 195 -21.84 -13.32 -11.44
CA PHE A 195 -20.94 -14.06 -10.54
C PHE A 195 -19.53 -13.47 -10.47
N LYS A 196 -19.26 -12.34 -11.14
CA LYS A 196 -17.94 -11.69 -11.16
C LYS A 196 -17.34 -11.43 -9.77
N ALA A 197 -18.20 -11.15 -8.78
CA ALA A 197 -17.78 -10.83 -7.42
C ALA A 197 -17.29 -12.05 -6.62
N TRP A 198 -17.62 -13.28 -7.05
CA TRP A 198 -17.25 -14.50 -6.33
C TRP A 198 -15.83 -14.93 -6.70
N LYS A 199 -14.86 -14.68 -5.80
CA LYS A 199 -13.44 -14.97 -6.02
C LYS A 199 -13.20 -16.47 -5.98
N GLN A 200 -13.86 -17.17 -5.06
CA GLN A 200 -13.75 -18.63 -4.93
C GLN A 200 -14.23 -19.35 -6.20
N LEU A 201 -15.27 -18.85 -6.88
CA LEU A 201 -15.72 -19.39 -8.16
C LEU A 201 -14.65 -19.23 -9.25
N ARG A 202 -13.99 -18.07 -9.33
CA ARG A 202 -12.92 -17.83 -10.30
C ARG A 202 -11.70 -18.71 -10.05
N LEU A 203 -11.34 -18.95 -8.78
CA LEU A 203 -10.29 -19.91 -8.41
C LEU A 203 -10.67 -21.34 -8.83
N ALA A 204 -11.86 -21.81 -8.45
CA ALA A 204 -12.33 -23.14 -8.78
C ALA A 204 -12.47 -23.37 -10.29
N LEU A 205 -12.79 -22.33 -11.07
CA LEU A 205 -12.76 -22.40 -12.54
C LEU A 205 -11.33 -22.46 -13.08
N ALA A 206 -10.39 -21.70 -12.51
CA ALA A 206 -8.98 -21.74 -12.92
C ALA A 206 -8.37 -23.15 -12.73
N ASP A 207 -8.82 -23.88 -11.71
CA ASP A 207 -8.34 -25.25 -11.44
C ASP A 207 -8.93 -26.28 -12.43
N GLU A 208 -10.16 -26.08 -12.88
CA GLU A 208 -10.90 -27.05 -13.70
C GLU A 208 -10.84 -26.74 -15.22
N VAL A 209 -10.37 -25.56 -15.63
CA VAL A 209 -10.38 -25.11 -17.04
C VAL A 209 -9.47 -25.94 -17.95
N GLU A 210 -8.37 -26.50 -17.43
CA GLU A 210 -7.45 -27.34 -18.21
C GLU A 210 -8.02 -28.75 -18.45
N GLY A 211 -8.91 -29.22 -17.58
CA GLY A 211 -9.50 -30.57 -17.63
C GLY A 211 -10.86 -30.65 -18.33
N THR A 212 -11.41 -29.54 -18.81
CA THR A 212 -12.75 -29.51 -19.41
C THR A 212 -12.78 -30.15 -20.81
N LYS A 213 -13.90 -30.79 -21.13
CA LYS A 213 -14.21 -31.32 -22.47
C LYS A 213 -14.98 -30.33 -23.36
N LEU A 214 -15.32 -29.16 -22.83
CA LEU A 214 -16.05 -28.16 -23.60
C LEU A 214 -15.18 -27.61 -24.75
N PRO A 215 -15.81 -27.25 -25.89
CA PRO A 215 -15.11 -26.54 -26.96
C PRO A 215 -14.46 -25.25 -26.44
N ALA A 216 -13.24 -24.96 -26.89
CA ALA A 216 -12.45 -23.82 -26.42
C ALA A 216 -13.21 -22.47 -26.51
N GLY A 217 -14.02 -22.28 -27.54
CA GLY A 217 -14.86 -21.08 -27.69
C GLY A 217 -15.89 -20.91 -26.57
N GLN A 218 -16.52 -22.00 -26.12
CA GLN A 218 -17.51 -21.95 -25.03
C GLN A 218 -16.86 -21.66 -23.69
N VAL A 219 -15.67 -22.23 -23.44
CA VAL A 219 -14.88 -21.96 -22.24
C VAL A 219 -14.45 -20.49 -22.21
N GLN A 220 -13.97 -19.97 -23.34
CA GLN A 220 -13.59 -18.57 -23.49
C GLN A 220 -14.76 -17.63 -23.22
N GLU A 221 -15.95 -17.91 -23.76
CA GLU A 221 -17.15 -17.10 -23.52
C GLU A 221 -17.57 -17.09 -22.04
N LEU A 222 -17.51 -18.24 -21.36
CA LEU A 222 -17.80 -18.33 -19.92
C LEU A 222 -16.82 -17.51 -19.08
N VAL A 223 -15.52 -17.67 -19.34
CA VAL A 223 -14.46 -16.97 -18.58
C VAL A 223 -14.51 -15.47 -18.84
N ASN A 224 -14.71 -15.04 -20.09
CA ASN A 224 -14.83 -13.62 -20.43
C ASN A 224 -16.08 -12.99 -19.77
N GLY A 225 -17.19 -13.74 -19.69
CA GLY A 225 -18.39 -13.29 -18.98
C GLY A 225 -18.16 -13.07 -17.48
N LEU A 226 -17.24 -13.79 -16.85
CA LEU A 226 -16.86 -13.62 -15.45
C LEU A 226 -15.84 -12.51 -15.22
N LEU A 227 -14.91 -12.32 -16.16
CA LEU A 227 -13.84 -11.33 -16.06
C LEU A 227 -14.29 -9.92 -16.50
N GLY A 228 -15.27 -9.82 -17.39
CA GLY A 228 -15.74 -8.56 -17.97
C GLY A 228 -14.86 -7.99 -19.09
N ASP A 229 -13.66 -8.54 -19.28
CA ASP A 229 -12.69 -8.14 -20.31
C ASP A 229 -12.48 -9.23 -21.36
N GLY A 230 -12.36 -8.82 -22.62
CA GLY A 230 -12.41 -9.70 -23.79
C GLY A 230 -11.08 -10.04 -24.47
N ALA A 231 -11.10 -11.18 -25.17
CA ALA A 231 -10.13 -11.74 -26.10
C ALA A 231 -8.86 -12.39 -25.51
N LEU A 232 -9.05 -13.34 -24.59
CA LEU A 232 -8.03 -14.34 -24.25
C LEU A 232 -8.37 -15.68 -24.89
N SER A 233 -7.38 -16.36 -25.45
CA SER A 233 -7.53 -17.69 -26.07
C SER A 233 -6.47 -18.66 -25.55
N GLY A 234 -6.87 -19.91 -25.35
CA GLY A 234 -6.05 -20.97 -24.76
C GLY A 234 -6.33 -21.18 -23.27
N SER A 235 -6.36 -22.44 -22.82
CA SER A 235 -6.68 -22.81 -21.44
C SER A 235 -5.73 -22.18 -20.42
N GLU A 236 -4.42 -22.16 -20.72
CA GLU A 236 -3.40 -21.58 -19.84
C GLU A 236 -3.57 -20.06 -19.67
N SER A 237 -3.89 -19.33 -20.75
CA SER A 237 -4.10 -17.88 -20.68
C SER A 237 -5.36 -17.52 -19.91
N LEU A 238 -6.44 -18.30 -20.10
CA LEU A 238 -7.68 -18.17 -19.34
C LEU A 238 -7.46 -18.46 -17.85
N ARG A 239 -6.73 -19.54 -17.52
CA ARG A 239 -6.35 -19.87 -16.15
C ARG A 239 -5.55 -18.74 -15.51
N ARG A 240 -4.52 -18.26 -16.19
CA ARG A 240 -3.69 -17.16 -15.72
C ARG A 240 -4.50 -15.89 -15.48
N ALA A 241 -5.44 -15.57 -16.36
CA ALA A 241 -6.30 -14.40 -16.21
C ALA A 241 -7.28 -14.50 -15.04
N LEU A 242 -7.87 -15.68 -14.81
CA LEU A 242 -8.69 -15.94 -13.62
C LEU A 242 -7.87 -15.74 -12.34
N LEU A 243 -6.67 -16.33 -12.26
CA LEU A 243 -5.78 -16.20 -11.11
C LEU A 243 -5.33 -14.74 -10.89
N LEU A 244 -4.95 -14.02 -11.94
CA LEU A 244 -4.59 -12.61 -11.86
C LEU A 244 -5.76 -11.73 -11.44
N SER A 245 -6.98 -12.05 -11.88
CA SER A 245 -8.19 -11.33 -11.44
C SER A 245 -8.46 -11.52 -9.96
N VAL A 246 -8.29 -12.74 -9.44
CA VAL A 246 -8.45 -13.02 -8.02
C VAL A 246 -7.31 -12.42 -7.21
N GLN A 247 -6.07 -12.47 -7.70
CA GLN A 247 -4.94 -11.80 -7.07
C GLN A 247 -5.15 -10.29 -7.01
N ARG A 248 -5.65 -9.68 -8.09
CA ARG A 248 -6.05 -8.26 -8.12
C ARG A 248 -7.13 -8.00 -7.09
N ASP A 249 -8.13 -8.87 -7.01
CA ASP A 249 -9.25 -8.73 -6.08
C ASP A 249 -8.93 -9.11 -4.63
N ILE A 250 -7.85 -9.82 -4.37
CA ILE A 250 -7.30 -10.04 -3.03
C ILE A 250 -6.44 -8.84 -2.66
N GLY A 251 -5.62 -8.34 -3.60
CA GLY A 251 -4.87 -7.08 -3.46
C GLY A 251 -5.78 -5.85 -3.33
N SER A 252 -6.98 -5.90 -3.91
CA SER A 252 -8.02 -4.88 -3.82
C SER A 252 -9.17 -5.28 -2.90
N GLY A 253 -9.06 -6.42 -2.20
CA GLY A 253 -10.16 -7.07 -1.50
C GLY A 253 -10.24 -6.76 -0.03
N THR A 254 -11.00 -5.73 0.32
CA THR A 254 -11.70 -5.59 1.62
C THR A 254 -10.87 -5.86 2.89
N SER A 255 -9.60 -5.47 2.92
CA SER A 255 -9.26 -4.43 3.89
C SER A 255 -9.83 -3.14 3.29
N ASN A 256 -10.41 -2.25 4.10
CA ASN A 256 -11.15 -1.05 3.68
C ASN A 256 -10.71 -0.52 2.31
N SER A 257 -11.59 -0.06 1.41
CA SER A 257 -11.14 0.57 0.16
C SER A 257 -10.23 1.81 0.37
N GLY A 258 -10.02 2.22 1.63
CA GLY A 258 -8.96 3.12 2.05
C GLY A 258 -7.58 2.50 2.27
N ASP A 259 -7.39 1.18 2.30
CA ASP A 259 -6.13 0.51 2.65
C ASP A 259 -5.22 0.26 1.43
N ALA A 260 -5.75 -0.20 0.29
CA ALA A 260 -4.94 -0.26 -0.94
C ALA A 260 -4.60 1.16 -1.45
N SER A 261 -5.58 2.07 -1.36
CA SER A 261 -5.37 3.49 -1.62
C SER A 261 -4.41 4.11 -0.60
N SER A 262 -4.48 3.76 0.70
CA SER A 262 -3.53 4.29 1.69
C SER A 262 -2.14 3.67 1.56
N VAL A 263 -1.99 2.42 1.14
CA VAL A 263 -0.68 1.82 0.86
C VAL A 263 -0.04 2.52 -0.35
N GLN A 264 -0.81 2.71 -1.42
CA GLN A 264 -0.32 3.44 -2.60
C GLN A 264 -0.01 4.91 -2.25
N SER A 265 -0.89 5.58 -1.52
CA SER A 265 -0.67 6.96 -1.06
C SER A 265 0.53 7.06 -0.11
N ALA A 266 0.72 6.09 0.79
CA ALA A 266 1.87 6.03 1.67
C ALA A 266 3.16 5.81 0.87
N ALA A 267 3.14 4.93 -0.13
CA ALA A 267 4.27 4.72 -1.03
C ALA A 267 4.61 6.01 -1.81
N GLU A 268 3.61 6.74 -2.31
CA GLU A 268 3.79 8.03 -2.98
C GLU A 268 4.38 9.10 -2.05
N GLN A 269 3.87 9.19 -0.81
CA GLN A 269 4.37 10.13 0.20
C GLN A 269 5.79 9.79 0.66
N LEU A 270 6.11 8.50 0.79
CA LEU A 270 7.47 8.03 1.07
C LEU A 270 8.40 8.36 -0.11
N ALA A 271 7.98 8.08 -1.34
CA ALA A 271 8.75 8.42 -2.53
C ALA A 271 9.03 9.92 -2.57
N GLU A 272 8.03 10.77 -2.31
CA GLU A 272 8.23 12.22 -2.33
C GLU A 272 9.15 12.72 -1.20
N SER A 273 9.02 12.14 -0.01
CA SER A 273 9.96 12.40 1.09
C SER A 273 11.39 12.06 0.67
N TYR A 274 11.61 10.91 0.03
CA TYR A 274 12.92 10.51 -0.47
C TYR A 274 13.40 11.37 -1.64
N ARG A 275 12.50 11.82 -2.53
CA ARG A 275 12.87 12.71 -3.64
C ARG A 275 13.37 14.04 -3.11
N THR A 276 12.70 14.55 -2.07
CA THR A 276 13.12 15.77 -1.39
C THR A 276 14.50 15.59 -0.75
N ARG A 277 14.75 14.47 -0.05
CA ARG A 277 16.09 14.14 0.47
C ARG A 277 17.13 14.02 -0.64
N ALA A 278 16.80 13.41 -1.78
CA ALA A 278 17.70 13.27 -2.92
C ALA A 278 18.06 14.65 -3.51
N ARG A 279 17.08 15.54 -3.66
CA ARG A 279 17.30 16.94 -4.06
C ARG A 279 18.23 17.68 -3.09
N LEU A 280 17.98 17.54 -1.79
CA LEU A 280 18.84 18.13 -0.74
C LEU A 280 20.27 17.55 -0.75
N ALA A 281 20.43 16.29 -1.16
CA ALA A 281 21.72 15.63 -1.34
C ALA A 281 22.41 15.97 -2.67
N GLY A 282 21.81 16.82 -3.52
CA GLY A 282 22.39 17.29 -4.78
C GLY A 282 22.13 16.37 -5.99
N VAL A 283 21.20 15.43 -5.91
CA VAL A 283 20.78 14.62 -7.08
C VAL A 283 20.04 15.51 -8.08
N SER A 284 20.29 15.32 -9.37
CA SER A 284 19.72 16.18 -10.41
C SER A 284 18.19 16.04 -10.49
N SER A 285 17.50 17.12 -10.83
CA SER A 285 16.03 17.08 -10.96
C SER A 285 15.57 16.06 -12.00
N ALA A 286 16.33 15.84 -13.08
CA ALA A 286 15.98 14.87 -14.10
C ALA A 286 16.02 13.42 -13.58
N GLU A 287 17.05 13.06 -12.81
CA GLU A 287 17.16 11.74 -12.18
C GLU A 287 16.05 11.53 -11.14
N VAL A 288 15.78 12.54 -10.32
CA VAL A 288 14.73 12.48 -9.29
C VAL A 288 13.33 12.32 -9.90
N SER A 289 13.03 13.04 -10.99
CA SER A 289 11.73 12.95 -11.69
C SER A 289 11.52 11.61 -12.40
N ALA A 290 12.60 10.93 -12.81
CA ALA A 290 12.52 9.61 -13.43
C ALA A 290 12.21 8.48 -12.43
N ALA A 291 12.52 8.69 -11.14
CA ALA A 291 12.28 7.71 -10.08
C ALA A 291 10.83 7.79 -9.55
N GLN A 292 10.03 6.78 -9.89
CA GLN A 292 8.60 6.72 -9.57
C GLN A 292 8.31 6.01 -8.24
N SER A 293 9.14 5.05 -7.84
CA SER A 293 8.96 4.29 -6.59
C SER A 293 9.94 4.68 -5.48
N PRO A 294 9.60 4.47 -4.19
CA PRO A 294 10.51 4.71 -3.07
C PRO A 294 11.87 4.01 -3.23
N GLY A 295 11.86 2.75 -3.70
CA GLY A 295 13.07 1.98 -3.92
C GLY A 295 13.97 2.57 -5.02
N GLN A 296 13.39 3.12 -6.09
CA GLN A 296 14.16 3.80 -7.14
C GLN A 296 14.80 5.10 -6.64
N VAL A 297 14.11 5.85 -5.78
CA VAL A 297 14.64 7.10 -5.24
C VAL A 297 15.76 6.85 -4.23
N LEU A 298 15.60 5.86 -3.34
CA LEU A 298 16.66 5.49 -2.39
C LEU A 298 17.93 5.00 -3.10
N GLU A 299 17.79 4.35 -4.24
CA GLU A 299 18.92 3.94 -5.06
C GLU A 299 19.75 5.13 -5.56
N LEU A 300 19.11 6.25 -5.90
CA LEU A 300 19.81 7.50 -6.22
C LEU A 300 20.53 8.06 -4.99
N LEU A 301 19.90 8.00 -3.81
CA LEU A 301 20.49 8.45 -2.55
C LEU A 301 21.73 7.63 -2.14
N VAL A 302 21.72 6.31 -2.34
CA VAL A 302 22.89 5.44 -2.09
C VAL A 302 24.06 5.79 -3.01
N GLN A 303 23.80 6.25 -4.23
CA GLN A 303 24.85 6.60 -5.18
C GLN A 303 25.57 7.92 -4.84
N VAL A 304 24.94 8.84 -4.08
CA VAL A 304 25.57 10.11 -3.68
C VAL A 304 26.87 9.90 -2.90
N PRO A 305 26.91 9.14 -1.79
CA PRO A 305 28.17 8.86 -1.09
C PRO A 305 29.15 8.07 -1.94
N ALA A 306 28.68 7.12 -2.76
CA ALA A 306 29.55 6.34 -3.66
C ALA A 306 30.29 7.24 -4.69
N LYS A 307 29.61 8.24 -5.25
CA LYS A 307 30.22 9.23 -6.17
C LYS A 307 31.23 10.15 -5.46
N ALA A 308 31.06 10.39 -4.16
CA ALA A 308 31.97 11.19 -3.34
C ALA A 308 33.24 10.42 -2.89
N GLY A 309 33.43 9.19 -3.37
CA GLY A 309 34.54 8.32 -2.97
C GLY A 309 34.33 7.59 -1.66
N GLY A 310 33.08 7.56 -1.15
CA GLY A 310 32.69 6.82 0.05
C GLY A 310 32.62 5.31 -0.19
N GLU A 311 33.26 4.57 0.71
CA GLU A 311 33.31 3.11 0.88
C GLU A 311 33.63 2.21 -0.35
N ALA A 312 34.69 1.42 -0.21
CA ALA A 312 34.88 0.20 -0.97
C ALA A 312 33.77 -0.81 -0.57
N GLY A 313 32.82 -1.07 -1.48
CA GLY A 313 31.80 -2.10 -1.31
C GLY A 313 30.35 -1.62 -1.44
N ILE A 314 30.07 -0.30 -1.43
CA ILE A 314 28.69 0.20 -1.65
C ILE A 314 28.13 -0.27 -3.00
N ALA A 315 28.96 -0.31 -4.04
CA ALA A 315 28.55 -0.77 -5.37
C ALA A 315 28.13 -2.26 -5.35
N GLU A 316 28.89 -3.12 -4.67
CA GLU A 316 28.58 -4.54 -4.52
C GLU A 316 27.31 -4.75 -3.68
N GLN A 317 27.17 -4.01 -2.58
CA GLN A 317 25.97 -4.05 -1.74
C GLN A 317 24.73 -3.52 -2.48
N LEU A 318 24.88 -2.53 -3.36
CA LEU A 318 23.80 -2.03 -4.21
C LEU A 318 23.35 -3.09 -5.22
N GLU A 319 24.29 -3.81 -5.83
CA GLU A 319 23.99 -4.93 -6.73
C GLU A 319 23.29 -6.08 -5.99
N ALA A 320 23.76 -6.43 -4.80
CA ALA A 320 23.09 -7.40 -3.94
C ALA A 320 21.67 -6.96 -3.58
N ALA A 321 21.45 -5.68 -3.25
CA ALA A 321 20.13 -5.14 -2.97
C ALA A 321 19.19 -5.18 -4.19
N ARG A 322 19.71 -4.92 -5.39
CA ARG A 322 18.96 -5.07 -6.66
C ARG A 322 18.55 -6.53 -6.91
N PHE A 323 19.46 -7.47 -6.63
CA PHE A 323 19.22 -8.89 -6.84
C PHE A 323 18.22 -9.48 -5.82
N LEU A 324 18.37 -9.14 -4.54
CA LEU A 324 17.53 -9.65 -3.46
C LEU A 324 16.17 -8.94 -3.35
N GLY A 325 16.06 -7.71 -3.89
CA GLY A 325 14.88 -6.86 -3.87
C GLY A 325 13.79 -7.30 -4.86
N THR A 326 13.23 -8.50 -4.67
CA THR A 326 12.17 -9.05 -5.54
C THR A 326 10.84 -8.28 -5.50
N SER A 327 10.66 -7.38 -4.54
CA SER A 327 9.56 -6.41 -4.47
C SER A 327 10.11 -5.02 -4.13
N ASP A 328 9.39 -3.97 -4.54
CA ASP A 328 9.83 -2.58 -4.28
C ASP A 328 9.95 -2.27 -2.78
N LEU A 329 9.04 -2.80 -1.95
CA LEU A 329 9.14 -2.65 -0.49
C LEU A 329 10.42 -3.29 0.06
N ARG A 330 10.74 -4.52 -0.36
CA ARG A 330 11.97 -5.20 0.08
C ARG A 330 13.20 -4.44 -0.40
N LYS A 331 13.21 -4.00 -1.66
CA LYS A 331 14.27 -3.17 -2.22
C LYS A 331 14.45 -1.88 -1.41
N THR A 332 13.34 -1.21 -1.08
CA THR A 332 13.32 0.01 -0.26
C THR A 332 13.98 -0.21 1.10
N VAL A 333 13.58 -1.25 1.83
CA VAL A 333 14.17 -1.56 3.15
C VAL A 333 15.67 -1.84 3.04
N LEU A 334 16.10 -2.66 2.07
CA LEU A 334 17.51 -2.97 1.85
C LEU A 334 18.33 -1.70 1.55
N LEU A 335 17.87 -0.87 0.61
CA LEU A 335 18.54 0.37 0.25
C LEU A 335 18.57 1.38 1.40
N GLN A 336 17.50 1.45 2.19
CA GLN A 336 17.44 2.31 3.37
C GLN A 336 18.54 1.94 4.37
N ARG A 337 18.87 0.65 4.55
CA ARG A 337 19.99 0.24 5.40
C ARG A 337 21.34 0.72 4.87
N LEU A 338 21.54 0.69 3.56
CA LEU A 338 22.76 1.23 2.94
C LEU A 338 22.88 2.75 3.18
N VAL A 339 21.78 3.49 3.00
CA VAL A 339 21.75 4.93 3.29
C VAL A 339 22.07 5.22 4.75
N ILE A 340 21.50 4.46 5.69
CA ILE A 340 21.74 4.62 7.14
C ILE A 340 23.21 4.34 7.48
N ARG A 341 23.81 3.27 6.94
CA ARG A 341 25.23 2.96 7.15
C ARG A 341 26.15 4.08 6.63
N ALA A 342 25.91 4.53 5.40
CA ALA A 342 26.65 5.66 4.83
C ALA A 342 26.48 6.96 5.66
N ALA A 343 25.30 7.18 6.24
CA ALA A 343 25.06 8.32 7.12
C ALA A 343 25.83 8.22 8.44
N VAL A 344 25.91 7.03 9.05
CA VAL A 344 26.70 6.77 10.27
C VAL A 344 28.18 7.03 10.03
N GLU A 345 28.72 6.53 8.92
CA GLU A 345 30.11 6.77 8.53
C GLU A 345 30.37 8.27 8.37
N ARG A 346 29.53 8.96 7.61
CA ARG A 346 29.63 10.41 7.42
C ARG A 346 29.59 11.18 8.75
N ILE A 347 28.70 10.81 9.68
CA ILE A 347 28.65 11.42 11.02
C ILE A 347 29.94 11.14 11.79
N THR A 348 30.46 9.93 11.71
CA THR A 348 31.72 9.55 12.37
C THR A 348 32.89 10.39 11.87
N THR A 349 32.96 10.65 10.55
CA THR A 349 33.99 11.49 9.93
C THR A 349 33.80 12.98 10.26
N LEU A 350 32.59 13.52 10.11
CA LEU A 350 32.35 14.97 10.23
C LEU A 350 32.13 15.43 11.68
N ARG A 351 31.65 14.54 12.55
CA ARG A 351 31.32 14.82 13.96
C ARG A 351 31.77 13.68 14.87
N PRO A 352 33.09 13.52 15.12
CA PRO A 352 33.62 12.41 15.92
C PRO A 352 33.02 12.30 17.33
N ARG A 353 32.61 13.42 17.94
CA ARG A 353 31.92 13.44 19.25
C ARG A 353 30.57 12.71 19.24
N GLN A 354 29.94 12.57 18.08
CA GLN A 354 28.66 11.88 17.89
C GLN A 354 28.82 10.47 17.31
N ALA A 355 30.05 9.99 17.09
CA ALA A 355 30.31 8.69 16.47
C ALA A 355 29.72 7.53 17.29
N GLU A 356 29.89 7.55 18.61
CA GLU A 356 29.33 6.52 19.49
C GLU A 356 27.80 6.52 19.46
N ALA A 357 27.16 7.70 19.49
CA ALA A 357 25.72 7.82 19.37
C ALA A 357 25.21 7.30 18.02
N ALA A 358 25.91 7.59 16.92
CA ALA A 358 25.57 7.07 15.60
C ALA A 358 25.69 5.54 15.52
N ALA A 359 26.75 4.97 16.10
CA ALA A 359 26.95 3.53 16.19
C ALA A 359 25.85 2.84 17.02
N LEU A 360 25.41 3.46 18.13
CA LEU A 360 24.29 2.98 18.94
C LEU A 360 22.96 2.98 18.17
N VAL A 361 22.73 3.98 17.32
CA VAL A 361 21.52 3.99 16.45
C VAL A 361 21.55 2.83 15.46
N LEU A 362 22.70 2.54 14.85
CA LEU A 362 22.84 1.42 13.92
C LEU A 362 22.65 0.07 14.61
N SER A 363 23.30 -0.16 15.76
CA SER A 363 23.16 -1.43 16.49
C SER A 363 21.74 -1.65 17.01
N SER A 364 21.06 -0.58 17.45
CA SER A 364 19.65 -0.63 17.83
C SER A 364 18.75 -0.98 16.64
N LEU A 365 19.05 -0.48 15.44
CA LEU A 365 18.30 -0.79 14.23
C LEU A 365 18.48 -2.27 13.84
N GLU A 366 19.72 -2.76 13.83
CA GLU A 366 20.01 -4.17 13.50
C GLU A 366 19.34 -5.13 14.49
N THR A 367 19.31 -4.76 15.78
CA THR A 367 18.57 -5.52 16.80
C THR A 367 17.06 -5.48 16.55
N ALA A 368 16.50 -4.33 16.17
CA ALA A 368 15.08 -4.21 15.86
C ALA A 368 14.70 -5.01 14.61
N ASP A 369 15.55 -5.03 13.58
CA ASP A 369 15.34 -5.79 12.35
C ASP A 369 15.34 -7.30 12.57
N ALA A 370 16.28 -7.79 13.39
CA ALA A 370 16.36 -9.21 13.75
C ALA A 370 15.09 -9.69 14.47
N ASN A 371 14.40 -8.79 15.17
CA ASN A 371 13.16 -9.07 15.91
C ASN A 371 11.88 -8.67 15.16
N ALA A 372 11.99 -8.09 13.95
CA ALA A 372 10.84 -7.59 13.22
C ALA A 372 10.05 -8.73 12.58
N GLU A 373 8.73 -8.73 12.77
CA GLU A 373 7.84 -9.76 12.22
C GLU A 373 7.61 -9.61 10.71
N ASN A 374 7.79 -8.40 10.16
CA ASN A 374 7.58 -8.12 8.74
C ASN A 374 8.39 -6.89 8.25
N LEU A 375 8.41 -6.69 6.93
CA LEU A 375 9.15 -5.61 6.26
C LEU A 375 8.62 -4.20 6.57
N LEU A 376 7.33 -4.03 6.92
CA LEU A 376 6.79 -2.72 7.28
C LEU A 376 7.31 -2.25 8.64
N ILE A 377 7.46 -3.18 9.59
CA ILE A 377 8.09 -2.88 10.88
C ILE A 377 9.57 -2.52 10.70
N GLN A 378 10.28 -3.24 9.82
CA GLN A 378 11.66 -2.88 9.47
C GLN A 378 11.73 -1.48 8.84
N LEU A 379 10.80 -1.15 7.92
CA LEU A 379 10.75 0.17 7.31
C LEU A 379 10.50 1.28 8.35
N TYR A 380 9.54 1.07 9.25
CA TYR A 380 9.26 1.97 10.38
C TYR A 380 10.51 2.23 11.22
N HIS A 381 11.19 1.17 11.65
CA HIS A 381 12.42 1.30 12.44
C HIS A 381 13.55 1.98 11.66
N GLY A 382 13.64 1.74 10.36
CA GLY A 382 14.59 2.43 9.49
C GLY A 382 14.33 3.93 9.38
N GLU A 383 13.08 4.37 9.26
CA GLU A 383 12.77 5.81 9.24
C GLU A 383 13.02 6.45 10.61
N ALA A 384 12.69 5.76 11.70
CA ALA A 384 13.04 6.22 13.05
C ALA A 384 14.56 6.35 13.24
N ALA A 385 15.35 5.38 12.75
CA ALA A 385 16.80 5.45 12.79
C ALA A 385 17.35 6.60 11.92
N THR A 386 16.80 6.80 10.72
CA THR A 386 17.16 7.91 9.84
C THR A 386 16.91 9.27 10.51
N LEU A 387 15.75 9.43 11.18
CA LEU A 387 15.44 10.62 11.97
C LEU A 387 16.44 10.82 13.11
N LYS A 388 16.71 9.78 13.91
CA LYS A 388 17.68 9.84 15.01
C LYS A 388 19.06 10.29 14.52
N LEU A 389 19.56 9.73 13.42
CA LEU A 389 20.83 10.15 12.81
C LEU A 389 20.79 11.60 12.34
N GLY A 390 19.68 12.03 11.71
CA GLY A 390 19.46 13.41 11.32
C GLY A 390 19.56 14.38 12.51
N MET A 391 18.97 14.01 13.66
CA MET A 391 19.01 14.82 14.88
C MET A 391 20.42 14.97 15.48
N LEU A 392 21.34 14.04 15.21
CA LEU A 392 22.75 14.17 15.65
C LEU A 392 23.48 15.33 14.96
N TYR A 393 23.01 15.80 13.79
CA TYR A 393 23.54 17.01 13.15
C TYR A 393 23.11 18.30 13.86
N GLY A 394 22.02 18.26 14.64
CA GLY A 394 21.55 19.38 15.44
C GLY A 394 22.09 19.41 16.87
N ALA A 395 22.73 18.33 17.33
CA ALA A 395 23.31 18.26 18.67
C ALA A 395 24.70 18.94 18.67
N ASN A 396 24.76 20.15 19.24
CA ASN A 396 26.00 20.88 19.49
C ASN A 396 26.52 20.62 20.91
#